data_AF-A0A2V9MEB6-F1
#
_entry.id   AF-A0A2V9MEB6-F1
#
_cell.length_a   1.000
_cell.length_b   1.000
_cell.length_c   1.000
_cell.angle_alpha   90.00
_cell.angle_beta   90.00
_cell.angle_gamma   90.00
#
_symmetry.space_group_name_H-M   'P 1'
#
loop_
_entity.id
_entity.type
_entity.pdbx_description
1 polymer ?
#
loop_
_entity_poly.entity_id
_entity_poly.type
_entity_poly.pdbx_seq_one_letter_code
_entity_poly.pdbx_strand_id
1 'polypeptide(L)'
;NLLFVSSAYSGGARVLQLSRNDNKTTVKELWHNPRVQLHFGSAIRVGDYIYLSSAHSGPAFMTAVELKTGRIAWQTRDFAKAQLLYADGKLIILDEDGNFGIARATPERFQVLSRVPLLTHISWTPPTLVGTRLYVRDRATLMALELGASQPKGK
;
A
#
# COMPACT_ATOMS: atom_id res chain seq x y z
N ASN A 1 4.07 -17.99 11.06
CA ASN A 1 2.87 -17.46 10.38
C ASN A 1 2.39 -16.20 11.09
N LEU A 2 2.54 -15.04 10.44
CA LEU A 2 2.08 -13.75 10.96
C LEU A 2 0.97 -13.23 10.06
N LEU A 3 -0.13 -12.81 10.67
CA LEU A 3 -1.26 -12.16 10.01
C LEU A 3 -1.28 -10.69 10.45
N PHE A 4 -1.07 -9.78 9.50
CA PHE A 4 -1.31 -8.36 9.71
C PHE A 4 -2.75 -8.01 9.35
N VAL A 5 -3.40 -7.25 10.23
CA VAL A 5 -4.72 -6.66 9.96
C VAL A 5 -4.69 -5.20 10.35
N SER A 6 -5.36 -4.35 9.58
CA SER A 6 -5.54 -2.95 9.94
C SER A 6 -6.89 -2.44 9.50
N SER A 7 -7.44 -1.53 10.29
CA SER A 7 -8.66 -0.80 10.01
C SER A 7 -8.49 0.64 10.48
N ALA A 8 -9.04 1.58 9.71
CA ALA A 8 -9.30 2.93 10.18
C ALA A 8 -10.43 2.94 11.23
N TYR A 9 -11.00 4.11 11.50
CA TYR A 9 -12.06 4.29 12.50
C TYR A 9 -11.63 3.82 13.89
N SER A 10 -10.42 4.19 14.29
CA SER A 10 -9.82 3.81 15.59
C SER A 10 -9.49 2.32 15.75
N GLY A 11 -9.59 1.51 14.69
CA GLY A 11 -9.21 0.09 14.72
C GLY A 11 -7.71 -0.12 14.89
N GLY A 12 -6.89 0.71 14.23
CA GLY A 12 -5.44 0.59 14.23
C GLY A 12 -4.95 -0.61 13.43
N ALA A 13 -3.73 -1.06 13.72
CA ALA A 13 -3.16 -2.26 13.13
C ALA A 13 -2.74 -3.26 14.20
N ARG A 14 -2.84 -4.55 13.88
CA ARG A 14 -2.42 -5.67 14.73
C ARG A 14 -1.61 -6.65 13.92
N VAL A 15 -0.69 -7.34 14.60
CA VAL A 15 -0.13 -8.59 14.08
C VAL A 15 -0.48 -9.73 15.00
N LEU A 16 -1.04 -10.77 14.40
CA LEU A 16 -1.44 -11.99 15.05
C LEU A 16 -0.48 -13.10 14.61
N GLN A 17 0.14 -13.77 15.57
CA GLN A 17 0.83 -15.02 15.33
C GLN A 17 -0.19 -16.15 15.33
N LEU A 18 -0.22 -16.89 14.22
CA LEU A 18 -1.10 -18.03 14.03
C LEU A 18 -0.30 -19.33 14.17
N SER A 19 -0.78 -20.25 15.00
CA SER A 19 -0.24 -21.60 15.12
C SER A 19 -1.37 -22.60 14.89
N ARG A 20 -1.09 -23.68 14.17
CA ARG A 20 -2.07 -24.74 13.90
C ARG A 20 -1.59 -26.04 14.50
N ASN A 21 -2.45 -26.69 15.27
CA ASN A 21 -2.28 -28.05 15.76
C ASN A 21 -3.54 -28.84 15.36
N ASP A 22 -3.38 -29.84 14.50
CA ASP A 22 -4.46 -30.55 13.82
C ASP A 22 -5.51 -29.60 13.19
N ASN A 23 -6.76 -29.69 13.64
CA ASN A 23 -7.88 -28.88 13.20
C ASN A 23 -8.11 -27.62 14.05
N LYS A 24 -7.20 -27.30 14.98
CA LYS A 24 -7.30 -26.13 15.85
C LYS A 24 -6.26 -25.08 15.46
N THR A 25 -6.73 -23.86 15.20
CA THR A 25 -5.88 -22.68 15.07
C THR A 25 -5.86 -21.92 16.38
N THR A 26 -4.67 -21.67 16.93
CA THR A 26 -4.45 -20.76 18.05
C THR A 26 -3.90 -19.43 17.56
N VAL A 27 -4.34 -18.35 18.21
CA VAL A 27 -4.01 -16.98 17.83
C VAL A 27 -3.38 -16.28 19.02
N LYS A 28 -2.21 -15.70 18.83
CA LYS A 28 -1.54 -14.84 19.80
C LYS A 28 -1.35 -13.46 19.19
N GLU A 29 -1.90 -12.42 19.80
CA GLU A 29 -1.56 -11.06 19.41
C GLU A 29 -0.11 -10.76 19.80
N LEU A 30 0.70 -10.32 18.83
CA LEU A 30 2.07 -9.89 19.09
C LEU A 30 2.13 -8.41 19.46
N TRP A 31 1.34 -7.59 18.77
CA TRP A 31 1.24 -6.16 19.03
C TRP A 31 -0.04 -5.57 18.45
N HIS A 32 -0.43 -4.42 19.01
CA HIS A 32 -1.44 -3.50 18.49
C HIS A 32 -0.85 -2.08 18.44
N ASN A 33 -1.07 -1.38 17.33
CA ASN A 33 -0.66 0.01 17.16
C ASN A 33 -1.84 0.85 16.62
N PRO A 34 -2.47 1.71 17.44
CA PRO A 34 -3.62 2.51 17.03
C PRO A 34 -3.27 3.64 16.04
N ARG A 35 -1.98 3.97 15.87
CA ARG A 35 -1.53 5.03 14.96
C ARG A 35 -1.41 4.58 13.50
N VAL A 36 -1.39 3.27 13.27
CA VAL A 36 -1.30 2.67 11.93
C VAL A 36 -2.70 2.28 11.50
N GLN A 37 -3.33 3.08 10.65
CA GLN A 37 -4.73 2.93 10.28
C GLN A 37 -4.88 2.85 8.77
N LEU A 38 -5.23 1.68 8.26
CA LEU A 38 -5.56 1.49 6.85
C LEU A 38 -7.05 1.70 6.63
N HIS A 39 -7.44 2.74 5.90
CA HIS A 39 -8.86 3.05 5.67
C HIS A 39 -9.50 2.15 4.62
N PHE A 40 -9.27 2.45 3.35
CA PHE A 40 -9.76 1.65 2.23
C PHE A 40 -8.64 1.20 1.30
N GLY A 41 -7.40 1.18 1.80
CA GLY A 41 -6.19 0.91 1.00
C GLY A 41 -5.72 -0.54 1.01
N SER A 42 -4.62 -0.78 0.29
CA SER A 42 -3.83 -2.02 0.37
C SER A 42 -2.57 -1.82 1.21
N ALA A 43 -2.20 -2.84 1.99
CA ALA A 43 -0.91 -2.90 2.69
C ALA A 43 0.03 -3.85 1.95
N ILE A 44 1.25 -3.38 1.65
CA ILE A 44 2.26 -4.14 0.92
C ILE A 44 3.32 -4.62 1.90
N ARG A 45 3.50 -5.93 2.01
CA ARG A 45 4.63 -6.50 2.74
C ARG A 45 5.82 -6.71 1.79
N VAL A 46 6.99 -6.18 2.16
CA VAL A 46 8.27 -6.53 1.53
C VAL A 46 9.26 -6.89 2.65
N GLY A 47 9.70 -8.15 2.67
CA GLY A 47 10.54 -8.67 3.76
C GLY A 47 9.85 -8.57 5.13
N ASP A 48 10.53 -7.91 6.06
CA ASP A 48 10.08 -7.70 7.45
C ASP A 48 9.31 -6.39 7.66
N TYR A 49 8.97 -5.67 6.58
CA TYR A 49 8.28 -4.38 6.65
C TYR A 49 6.97 -4.38 5.86
N ILE A 50 6.03 -3.58 6.36
CA ILE A 50 4.77 -3.29 5.70
C ILE A 50 4.76 -1.81 5.32
N TYR A 51 4.38 -1.54 4.08
CA TYR A 51 4.17 -0.20 3.54
C TYR A 51 2.69 0.01 3.25
N LEU A 52 2.15 1.12 3.72
CA LEU A 52 0.74 1.44 3.59
C LEU A 52 0.50 2.96 3.59
N SER A 53 -0.61 3.38 2.99
CA SER A 53 -1.18 4.70 3.23
C SER A 53 -1.98 4.66 4.53
N SER A 54 -1.42 5.19 5.60
CA SER A 54 -2.05 5.27 6.92
C SER A 54 -2.87 6.55 7.05
N ALA A 55 -4.18 6.41 7.18
CA ALA A 55 -5.12 7.52 7.37
C ALA A 55 -6.46 7.03 7.94
N HIS A 56 -7.22 7.96 8.53
CA HIS A 56 -8.64 7.78 8.80
C HIS A 56 -9.41 9.07 8.48
N SER A 57 -9.43 10.00 9.42
CA SER A 57 -9.91 11.38 9.30
C SER A 57 -8.72 12.30 9.62
N GLY A 58 -8.49 13.31 8.78
CA GLY A 58 -7.30 14.16 8.85
C GLY A 58 -6.16 13.70 7.90
N PRO A 59 -4.89 14.01 8.22
CA PRO A 59 -3.80 13.85 7.27
C PRO A 59 -3.50 12.38 6.94
N ALA A 60 -3.22 12.12 5.67
CA ALA A 60 -2.73 10.85 5.19
C ALA A 60 -1.20 10.78 5.27
N PHE A 61 -0.68 9.59 5.55
CA PHE A 61 0.76 9.34 5.59
C PHE A 61 1.12 8.10 4.81
N MET A 62 2.12 8.19 3.95
CA MET A 62 2.87 7.01 3.56
C MET A 62 3.66 6.52 4.77
N THR A 63 3.49 5.26 5.16
CA THR A 63 4.02 4.72 6.41
C THR A 63 4.75 3.40 6.15
N ALA A 64 5.92 3.25 6.78
CA ALA A 64 6.59 1.96 6.94
C ALA A 64 6.46 1.46 8.38
N VAL A 65 6.08 0.21 8.55
CA VAL A 65 5.95 -0.45 9.86
C VAL A 65 6.72 -1.76 9.85
N GLU A 66 7.52 -1.98 10.88
CA GLU A 66 8.20 -3.25 11.10
C GLU A 66 7.17 -4.31 11.53
N LEU A 67 7.08 -5.40 10.76
CA LEU A 67 6.04 -6.44 10.92
C LEU A 67 6.09 -7.11 12.30
N LYS A 68 7.27 -7.37 12.84
CA LYS A 68 7.43 -8.14 14.08
C LYS A 68 7.16 -7.31 15.33
N THR A 69 7.39 -6.00 15.27
CA THR A 69 7.40 -5.12 16.46
C THR A 69 6.28 -4.08 16.44
N GLY A 70 5.69 -3.78 15.28
CA GLY A 70 4.72 -2.71 15.12
C GLY A 70 5.34 -1.30 15.16
N ARG A 71 6.66 -1.22 15.19
CA ARG A 71 7.40 0.04 15.20
C ARG A 71 7.29 0.73 13.85
N ILE A 72 6.85 1.98 13.88
CA ILE A 72 6.86 2.86 12.70
C ILE A 72 8.31 3.22 12.40
N ALA A 73 8.79 2.86 11.21
CA ALA A 73 10.14 3.19 10.77
C ALA A 73 10.21 4.63 10.24
N TRP A 74 9.21 5.03 9.45
CA TRP A 74 9.05 6.41 8.98
C TRP A 74 7.60 6.68 8.58
N GLN A 75 7.27 7.97 8.51
CA GLN A 75 6.04 8.50 7.93
C GLN A 75 6.36 9.72 7.08
N THR A 76 5.72 9.82 5.91
CA THR A 76 5.82 10.98 5.02
C THR A 76 4.44 11.45 4.58
N ARG A 77 4.32 12.69 4.13
CA ARG A 77 3.06 13.31 3.65
C ARG A 77 3.06 13.52 2.13
N ASP A 78 3.83 12.72 1.40
CA ASP A 78 4.00 12.89 -0.04
C ASP A 78 2.68 12.70 -0.81
N PHE A 79 1.83 11.77 -0.37
CA PHE A 79 0.56 11.46 -1.03
C PHE A 79 -0.63 11.67 -0.08
N ALA A 80 -1.78 12.02 -0.65
CA ALA A 80 -3.07 11.91 0.03
C ALA A 80 -3.41 10.42 0.30
N LYS A 81 -4.62 10.10 0.76
CA LYS A 81 -4.97 8.69 1.01
C LYS A 81 -4.82 7.89 -0.27
N ALA A 82 -4.00 6.86 -0.24
CA ALA A 82 -3.57 6.18 -1.47
C ALA A 82 -3.82 4.68 -1.48
N GLN A 83 -4.03 4.19 -2.68
CA GLN A 83 -3.94 2.78 -3.03
C GLN A 83 -2.53 2.44 -3.49
N LEU A 84 -2.08 1.24 -3.13
CA LEU A 84 -0.73 0.77 -3.42
C LEU A 84 -0.77 -0.56 -4.16
N LEU A 85 0.12 -0.68 -5.12
CA LEU A 85 0.49 -1.93 -5.78
C LEU A 85 2.02 -2.06 -5.75
N TYR A 86 2.56 -3.27 -5.71
CA TYR A 86 4.00 -3.50 -5.74
C TYR A 86 4.41 -4.34 -6.95
N ALA A 87 5.32 -3.80 -7.75
CA ALA A 87 5.86 -4.49 -8.92
C ALA A 87 7.28 -3.97 -9.20
N ASP A 88 8.15 -4.85 -9.70
CA ASP A 88 9.52 -4.49 -10.11
C ASP A 88 10.30 -3.68 -9.02
N GLY A 89 10.16 -4.09 -7.76
CA GLY A 89 10.85 -3.44 -6.64
C GLY A 89 10.31 -2.04 -6.27
N LYS A 90 9.16 -1.62 -6.82
CA LYS A 90 8.60 -0.27 -6.68
C LYS A 90 7.16 -0.33 -6.20
N LEU A 91 6.77 0.70 -5.46
CA LEU A 91 5.38 1.02 -5.19
C LEU A 91 4.81 1.80 -6.37
N ILE A 92 3.68 1.34 -6.88
CA ILE A 92 2.80 2.03 -7.81
C ILE A 92 1.65 2.61 -6.97
N ILE A 93 1.45 3.92 -7.07
CA ILE A 93 0.63 4.69 -6.13
C ILE A 93 -0.41 5.45 -6.92
N LEU A 94 -1.65 5.38 -6.45
CA LEU A 94 -2.72 6.30 -6.86
C LEU A 94 -3.36 6.88 -5.60
N ASP A 95 -3.22 8.19 -5.40
CA ASP A 95 -3.88 8.88 -4.28
C ASP A 95 -5.30 9.30 -4.62
N GLU A 96 -6.08 9.62 -3.58
CA GLU A 96 -7.52 9.89 -3.70
C GLU A 96 -7.85 11.10 -4.57
N ASP A 97 -6.89 12.02 -4.72
CA ASP A 97 -7.01 13.21 -5.56
C ASP A 97 -6.65 12.92 -7.03
N GLY A 98 -6.28 11.68 -7.36
CA GLY A 98 -5.96 11.25 -8.71
C GLY A 98 -4.51 11.46 -9.12
N ASN A 99 -3.60 11.75 -8.18
CA ASN A 99 -2.18 11.77 -8.48
C ASN A 99 -1.64 10.35 -8.57
N PHE A 100 -1.00 10.07 -9.70
CA PHE A 100 -0.28 8.85 -9.93
C PHE A 100 1.20 9.03 -9.57
N GLY A 101 1.80 8.02 -8.95
CA GLY A 101 3.21 8.05 -8.61
C GLY A 101 3.88 6.68 -8.61
N ILE A 102 5.20 6.71 -8.83
CA ILE A 102 6.08 5.56 -8.66
C ILE A 102 7.10 5.90 -7.58
N ALA A 103 7.30 4.99 -6.63
CA ALA A 103 8.24 5.20 -5.54
C ALA A 103 9.05 3.93 -5.20
N ARG A 104 10.23 4.11 -4.64
CA ARG A 104 10.94 3.06 -3.90
C ARG A 104 10.66 3.23 -2.41
N ALA A 105 10.36 2.14 -1.73
CA ALA A 105 10.20 2.11 -0.29
C ALA A 105 11.18 1.10 0.31
N THR A 106 11.92 1.57 1.30
CA THR A 106 12.88 0.81 2.10
C THR A 106 12.58 1.05 3.57
N PRO A 107 13.10 0.25 4.50
CA PRO A 107 12.96 0.54 5.93
C PRO A 107 13.50 1.91 6.35
N GLU A 108 14.48 2.44 5.63
CA GLU A 108 15.17 3.69 5.96
C GLU A 108 14.49 4.91 5.35
N ARG A 109 13.91 4.76 4.15
CA ARG A 109 13.29 5.90 3.45
C ARG A 109 12.22 5.53 2.43
N PHE A 110 11.40 6.53 2.13
CA PHE A 110 10.50 6.60 1.00
C PHE A 110 11.07 7.55 -0.06
N GLN A 111 11.19 7.11 -1.31
CA GLN A 111 11.74 7.90 -2.41
C GLN A 111 10.77 7.91 -3.58
N VAL A 112 10.14 9.05 -3.84
CA VAL A 112 9.33 9.28 -5.04
C VAL A 112 10.25 9.36 -6.26
N LEU A 113 10.00 8.52 -7.26
CA LEU A 113 10.74 8.48 -8.52
C LEU A 113 10.05 9.31 -9.61
N SER A 114 8.73 9.29 -9.64
CA SER A 114 7.91 10.10 -10.54
C SER A 114 6.54 10.36 -9.92
N ARG A 115 5.93 11.48 -10.33
CA ARG A 115 4.56 11.85 -9.96
C ARG A 115 3.91 12.66 -11.07
N VAL A 116 2.64 12.39 -11.33
CA VAL A 116 1.84 13.14 -12.31
C VAL A 116 0.38 13.21 -11.85
N PRO A 117 -0.29 14.36 -11.97
CA PRO A 117 -1.75 14.41 -11.85
C PRO A 117 -2.36 13.68 -13.04
N LEU A 118 -3.02 12.56 -12.80
CA LEU A 118 -3.49 11.66 -13.86
C LEU A 118 -5.01 11.65 -13.99
N LEU A 119 -5.69 11.68 -12.85
CA LEU A 119 -7.14 11.67 -12.73
C LEU A 119 -7.58 12.92 -11.96
N THR A 120 -8.84 13.31 -12.10
CA THR A 120 -9.35 14.58 -11.55
C THR A 120 -10.53 14.40 -10.59
N HIS A 121 -11.01 13.17 -10.42
CA HIS A 121 -12.04 12.83 -9.43
C HIS A 121 -11.51 11.86 -8.39
N ILE A 122 -12.34 11.63 -7.36
CA ILE A 122 -12.05 10.69 -6.27
C ILE A 122 -11.59 9.33 -6.81
N SER A 123 -10.36 8.96 -6.45
CA SER A 123 -9.64 7.78 -6.95
C SER A 123 -9.38 6.76 -5.84
N TRP A 124 -10.41 6.02 -5.44
CA TRP A 124 -10.29 5.03 -4.36
C TRP A 124 -10.07 3.59 -4.83
N THR A 125 -10.08 3.34 -6.14
CA THR A 125 -9.92 1.97 -6.68
C THR A 125 -8.43 1.60 -6.74
N PRO A 126 -8.03 0.42 -6.25
CA PRO A 126 -6.65 -0.04 -6.38
C PRO A 126 -6.18 -0.09 -7.85
N PRO A 127 -4.99 0.44 -8.19
CA PRO A 127 -4.38 0.22 -9.50
C PRO A 127 -4.19 -1.27 -9.76
N THR A 128 -4.46 -1.70 -11.00
CA THR A 128 -4.33 -3.12 -11.40
C THR A 128 -3.32 -3.24 -12.52
N LEU A 129 -2.29 -4.06 -12.35
CA LEU A 129 -1.26 -4.28 -13.36
C LEU A 129 -1.41 -5.68 -13.97
N VAL A 130 -1.47 -5.74 -15.31
CA VAL A 130 -1.46 -7.00 -16.08
C VAL A 130 -0.31 -6.93 -17.07
N GLY A 131 0.75 -7.70 -16.83
CA GLY A 131 2.00 -7.57 -17.56
C GLY A 131 2.58 -6.17 -17.38
N THR A 132 2.68 -5.41 -18.46
CA THR A 132 3.16 -4.03 -18.48
C THR A 132 2.05 -2.98 -18.53
N ARG A 133 0.78 -3.41 -18.59
CA ARG A 133 -0.37 -2.51 -18.69
C ARG A 133 -1.02 -2.27 -17.34
N LEU A 134 -1.01 -1.02 -16.92
CA LEU A 134 -1.67 -0.55 -15.70
C LEU A 134 -3.06 -0.03 -16.01
N TYR A 135 -4.03 -0.45 -15.22
CA TYR A 135 -5.39 0.07 -15.23
C TYR A 135 -5.61 0.90 -13.97
N VAL A 136 -6.10 2.12 -14.16
CA VAL A 136 -6.43 3.06 -13.08
C VAL A 136 -7.77 3.72 -13.37
N ARG A 137 -8.52 4.04 -12.33
CA ARG A 137 -9.80 4.73 -12.48
C ARG A 137 -10.11 5.67 -11.34
N ASP A 138 -10.86 6.71 -11.66
CA ASP A 138 -11.57 7.54 -10.70
C ASP A 138 -13.09 7.28 -10.79
N ARG A 139 -13.92 8.22 -10.35
CA ARG A 139 -15.39 8.10 -10.45
C ARG A 139 -15.94 8.21 -11.88
N ALA A 140 -15.23 8.88 -12.78
CA ALA A 140 -15.70 9.22 -14.11
C ALA A 140 -14.91 8.54 -15.25
N THR A 141 -13.67 8.16 -14.99
CA THR A 141 -12.68 7.79 -16.01
C THR A 141 -12.00 6.47 -15.64
N LEU A 142 -11.80 5.62 -16.64
CA LEU A 142 -10.93 4.44 -16.59
C LEU A 142 -9.86 4.61 -17.66
N MET A 143 -8.59 4.48 -17.27
CA MET A 143 -7.44 4.59 -18.16
C MET A 143 -6.64 3.30 -18.17
N ALA A 144 -6.03 3.01 -19.31
CA ALA A 144 -5.00 1.98 -19.46
C ALA A 144 -3.69 2.67 -19.86
N LEU A 145 -2.64 2.45 -19.06
CA LEU A 145 -1.31 3.03 -19.26
C LEU A 145 -0.29 1.91 -19.50
N GLU A 146 0.67 2.18 -20.37
CA GLU A 146 1.83 1.31 -20.54
C GLU A 146 2.92 1.76 -19.55
N LEU A 147 3.31 0.90 -18.60
CA LEU A 147 4.30 1.22 -17.55
C LEU A 147 5.72 0.71 -17.83
N GLY A 148 5.89 -0.19 -18.80
CA GLY A 148 7.18 -0.78 -19.15
C GLY A 148 7.45 -0.66 -20.65
N ALA A 149 8.70 -0.89 -21.05
CA ALA A 149 8.98 -1.10 -22.46
C ALA A 149 8.19 -2.33 -22.92
N SER A 150 7.46 -2.21 -24.03
CA SER A 150 6.92 -3.38 -24.70
C SER A 150 8.09 -4.30 -25.00
N GLN A 151 8.03 -5.56 -24.54
CA GLN A 151 8.94 -6.59 -25.02
C GLN A 151 8.92 -6.49 -26.55
N PRO A 152 10.07 -6.31 -27.24
CA PRO A 152 10.05 -6.32 -28.70
C PRO A 152 9.38 -7.63 -29.10
N LYS A 153 8.30 -7.54 -29.89
CA LYS A 153 7.63 -8.73 -30.44
C LYS A 153 8.73 -9.58 -31.05
N GLY A 154 8.96 -10.77 -30.49
CA GLY A 154 9.98 -11.68 -30.96
C GLY A 154 9.88 -11.82 -32.47
N LYS A 155 11.03 -11.76 -33.14
CA LYS A 155 11.17 -12.26 -34.51
C LYS A 155 10.92 -13.76 -34.53
#